data_AF-A0A1D2QMD2-F1
#
_entry.id   AF-A0A1D2QMD2-F1
#
_cell.length_a   1.000
_cell.length_b   1.000
_cell.length_c   1.000
_cell.angle_alpha   90.00
_cell.angle_beta   90.00
_cell.angle_gamma   90.00
#
_symmetry.space_group_name_H-M   'P 1'
#
loop_
_entity.id
_entity.type
_entity.pdbx_description
1 polymer ?
#
loop_
_entity_poly.entity_id
_entity_poly.type
_entity_poly.pdbx_seq_one_letter_code
_entity_poly.pdbx_strand_id
1 'polypeptide(L)'
;MKAGLVTWETQQTDYPRTRTDLPNHEPRGCARGASYSWYLYSASRLKYPMIRSRLLKLWREAKGKHPDPVNAWESIVGDANKTQHYKSARGLGGMVRADWDEANEMIAAANVYTAKQYGPDRIIGFSPIPAMSMVSYAAGSRYLSLIGGTCMSFYDWYCDLPPSSPQVWGEQTDVPESADWYNSSYIMAWGSNVPQTRTPDAHFFTEVRYKGTKTVSVTPDYSEVPS
;
A
#
# COMPACT_ATOMS: atom_id res chain seq x y z
N MET A 1 -22.65 -1.46 11.86
CA MET A 1 -22.72 -0.20 12.65
C MET A 1 -23.59 -0.45 13.87
N LYS A 2 -23.12 -0.07 15.06
CA LYS A 2 -23.91 -0.10 16.30
C LYS A 2 -23.64 1.19 17.07
N ALA A 3 -24.71 1.83 17.55
CA ALA A 3 -24.64 3.13 18.23
C ALA A 3 -23.88 4.22 17.43
N GLY A 4 -24.06 4.24 16.10
CA GLY A 4 -23.39 5.22 15.22
C GLY A 4 -21.90 4.98 14.99
N LEU A 5 -21.35 3.88 15.51
CA LEU A 5 -19.94 3.52 15.36
C LEU A 5 -19.78 2.20 14.61
N VAL A 6 -18.64 2.05 13.92
CA VAL A 6 -18.24 0.76 13.36
C VAL A 6 -17.77 -0.11 14.53
N THR A 7 -18.25 -1.35 14.61
CA THR A 7 -18.02 -2.22 15.76
C THR A 7 -17.39 -3.56 15.41
N TRP A 8 -17.75 -4.14 14.27
CA TRP A 8 -17.17 -5.36 13.71
C TRP A 8 -17.59 -5.45 12.24
N GLU A 9 -17.02 -6.44 11.56
CA GLU A 9 -17.25 -6.78 10.17
C GLU A 9 -17.51 -8.28 10.04
N THR A 10 -18.30 -8.66 9.05
CA THR A 10 -18.50 -10.05 8.61
C THR A 10 -18.36 -10.08 7.10
N GLN A 11 -17.90 -11.21 6.56
CA GLN A 11 -17.80 -11.38 5.13
C GLN A 11 -19.18 -11.31 4.46
N GLN A 12 -19.19 -10.81 3.22
CA GLN A 12 -20.32 -10.96 2.31
C GLN A 12 -20.27 -12.34 1.65
N THR A 13 -21.44 -12.87 1.28
CA THR A 13 -21.60 -14.20 0.67
C THR A 13 -22.38 -14.18 -0.64
N ASP A 14 -22.63 -12.99 -1.18
CA ASP A 14 -23.50 -12.74 -2.33
C ASP A 14 -22.73 -12.54 -3.65
N TYR A 15 -21.49 -13.03 -3.73
CA TYR A 15 -20.75 -13.05 -4.99
C TYR A 15 -21.56 -13.78 -6.07
N PRO A 16 -21.52 -13.33 -7.34
CA PRO A 16 -22.06 -14.11 -8.46
C PRO A 16 -21.53 -15.54 -8.41
N ARG A 17 -22.47 -16.50 -8.44
CA ARG A 17 -22.14 -17.92 -8.33
C ARG A 17 -21.29 -18.36 -9.51
N THR A 18 -20.39 -19.30 -9.24
CA THR A 18 -19.63 -19.99 -10.28
C THR A 18 -20.54 -20.97 -11.03
N ARG A 19 -19.98 -21.68 -12.03
CA ARG A 19 -20.69 -22.76 -12.71
C ARG A 19 -21.12 -23.85 -11.71
N THR A 20 -22.12 -24.64 -12.07
CA THR A 20 -22.68 -25.68 -11.20
C THR A 20 -21.70 -26.79 -10.81
N ASP A 21 -20.64 -26.99 -11.60
CA ASP A 21 -19.57 -27.96 -11.37
C ASP A 21 -18.39 -27.42 -10.54
N LEU A 22 -18.45 -26.15 -10.13
CA LEU A 22 -17.40 -25.46 -9.38
C LEU A 22 -17.94 -25.04 -7.99
N PRO A 23 -17.09 -25.05 -6.95
CA PRO A 23 -17.45 -24.40 -5.70
C PRO A 23 -17.54 -22.88 -5.89
N ASN A 24 -18.34 -22.22 -5.04
CA ASN A 24 -18.46 -20.76 -5.06
C ASN A 24 -17.35 -20.12 -4.22
N HIS A 25 -17.08 -18.83 -4.46
CA HIS A 25 -16.03 -18.09 -3.76
C HIS A 25 -16.39 -17.72 -2.30
N GLU A 26 -17.68 -17.68 -1.96
CA GLU A 26 -18.12 -17.26 -0.63
C GLU A 26 -17.60 -18.22 0.48
N PRO A 27 -17.24 -17.71 1.66
CA PRO A 27 -17.30 -16.32 2.13
C PRO A 27 -16.03 -15.49 1.85
N ARG A 28 -14.95 -16.10 1.33
CA ARG A 28 -13.59 -15.50 1.33
C ARG A 28 -13.20 -14.99 2.74
N GLY A 29 -12.42 -13.92 2.79
CA GLY A 29 -11.93 -13.31 4.01
C GLY A 29 -10.68 -13.98 4.58
N CYS A 30 -10.11 -13.34 5.60
CA CYS A 30 -8.98 -13.87 6.36
C CYS A 30 -8.95 -13.23 7.76
N ALA A 31 -8.18 -13.79 8.68
CA ALA A 31 -8.06 -13.28 10.04
C ALA A 31 -7.56 -11.81 10.10
N ARG A 32 -6.77 -11.39 9.11
CA ARG A 32 -6.25 -10.01 9.02
C ARG A 32 -7.37 -9.03 8.64
N GLY A 33 -8.22 -9.40 7.69
CA GLY A 33 -9.37 -8.59 7.29
C GLY A 33 -10.43 -8.49 8.39
N ALA A 34 -10.64 -9.56 9.16
CA ALA A 34 -11.64 -9.61 10.24
C ALA A 34 -11.28 -8.79 11.49
N SER A 35 -10.04 -8.30 11.59
CA SER A 35 -9.59 -7.44 12.71
C SER A 35 -9.44 -5.97 12.31
N TYR A 36 -9.87 -5.58 11.12
CA TYR A 36 -9.63 -4.24 10.58
C TYR A 36 -10.41 -3.15 11.32
N SER A 37 -11.62 -3.43 11.80
CA SER A 37 -12.41 -2.48 12.61
C SER A 37 -11.66 -1.93 13.83
N TRP A 38 -10.70 -2.68 14.36
CA TRP A 38 -9.85 -2.24 15.47
C TRP A 38 -9.17 -0.89 15.19
N TYR A 39 -8.70 -0.67 13.96
CA TYR A 39 -7.95 0.54 13.59
C TYR A 39 -8.75 1.84 13.69
N LEU A 40 -10.08 1.77 13.61
CA LEU A 40 -10.90 2.98 13.50
C LEU A 40 -10.78 3.88 14.73
N TYR A 41 -10.71 3.28 15.92
CA TYR A 41 -10.67 3.98 17.20
C TYR A 41 -9.50 3.56 18.11
N SER A 42 -8.55 2.75 17.60
CA SER A 42 -7.40 2.31 18.39
C SER A 42 -6.50 3.45 18.83
N ALA A 43 -5.68 3.19 19.85
CA ALA A 43 -4.70 4.14 20.37
C ALA A 43 -3.68 4.61 19.30
N SER A 44 -3.48 3.81 18.25
CA SER A 44 -2.54 4.10 17.16
C SER A 44 -3.16 4.90 16.00
N ARG A 45 -4.44 5.24 16.05
CA ARG A 45 -5.13 5.97 14.98
C ARG A 45 -4.55 7.39 14.82
N LEU A 46 -4.10 7.71 13.61
CA LEU A 46 -3.77 9.09 13.23
C LEU A 46 -5.07 9.91 13.09
N LYS A 47 -5.20 10.95 13.92
CA LYS A 47 -6.40 11.80 14.02
C LYS A 47 -6.22 13.19 13.39
N TYR A 48 -4.99 13.67 13.31
CA TYR A 48 -4.65 15.03 12.87
C TYR A 48 -3.42 15.00 11.97
N PRO A 49 -3.21 16.01 11.11
CA PRO A 49 -1.91 16.19 10.47
C PRO A 49 -0.86 16.45 11.55
N MET A 50 0.32 15.86 11.36
CA MET A 50 1.41 15.90 12.31
C MET A 50 2.68 16.36 11.62
N ILE A 51 3.39 17.32 12.20
CA ILE A 51 4.67 17.84 11.69
C ILE A 51 5.74 17.68 12.77
N ARG A 52 6.99 17.42 12.38
CA ARG A 52 8.11 17.39 13.33
C ARG A 52 8.27 18.77 13.97
N SER A 53 8.30 18.83 15.31
CA SER A 53 8.36 20.10 16.06
C SER A 53 9.51 21.02 15.61
N ARG A 54 10.70 20.45 15.37
CA ARG A 54 11.86 21.20 14.88
C ARG A 54 11.63 21.84 13.51
N LEU A 55 11.00 21.13 12.58
CA LEU A 55 10.65 21.67 11.27
C LEU A 55 9.57 22.74 11.39
N LEU A 56 8.55 22.49 12.20
CA LEU A 56 7.44 23.42 12.38
C LEU A 56 7.89 24.74 13.00
N LYS A 57 8.81 24.69 13.97
CA LYS A 57 9.41 25.90 14.55
C LYS A 57 10.14 26.73 13.48
N LEU A 58 11.00 26.09 12.70
CA LEU A 58 11.72 26.75 11.60
C LEU A 58 10.76 27.33 10.55
N TRP A 59 9.69 26.59 10.22
CA TRP A 59 8.66 27.02 9.28
C TRP A 59 7.97 28.31 9.72
N ARG A 60 7.48 28.36 10.96
CA ARG A 60 6.78 29.53 11.50
C ARG A 60 7.70 30.73 11.64
N GLU A 61 8.95 30.51 12.08
CA GLU A 61 9.98 31.57 12.12
C GLU A 61 10.30 32.13 10.73
N ALA A 62 10.35 31.28 9.71
CA ALA A 62 10.58 31.70 8.32
C ALA A 62 9.38 32.45 7.75
N LYS A 63 8.15 31.96 7.96
CA LYS A 63 6.90 32.64 7.57
C LYS A 63 6.76 34.03 8.19
N GLY A 64 7.28 34.25 9.40
CA GLY A 64 7.32 35.57 10.04
C GLY A 64 8.26 36.57 9.36
N LYS A 65 9.21 36.11 8.53
CA LYS A 65 10.19 36.94 7.82
C LYS A 65 9.92 37.02 6.32
N HIS A 66 9.25 36.03 5.76
CA HIS A 66 9.00 35.88 4.34
C HIS A 66 7.48 35.73 4.09
N PRO A 67 6.82 36.75 3.52
CA PRO A 67 5.39 36.67 3.20
C PRO A 67 5.06 35.55 2.20
N ASP A 68 5.92 35.34 1.21
CA ASP A 68 5.81 34.25 0.24
C ASP A 68 6.31 32.93 0.89
N PRO A 69 5.45 31.89 0.96
CA PRO A 69 5.80 30.61 1.58
C PRO A 69 6.92 29.86 0.82
N VAL A 70 7.09 30.08 -0.49
CA VAL A 70 8.18 29.47 -1.28
C VAL A 70 9.53 30.04 -0.85
N ASN A 71 9.61 31.36 -0.65
CA ASN A 71 10.81 32.02 -0.12
C ASN A 71 11.06 31.64 1.35
N ALA A 72 10.00 31.44 2.14
CA ALA A 72 10.13 30.92 3.50
C ALA A 72 10.78 29.53 3.50
N TRP A 73 10.31 28.62 2.63
CA TRP A 73 10.90 27.28 2.48
C TRP A 73 12.36 27.34 2.04
N GLU A 74 12.67 28.16 1.02
CA GLU A 74 14.04 28.40 0.54
C GLU A 74 14.99 28.82 1.67
N SER A 75 14.56 29.72 2.55
CA SER A 75 15.37 30.19 3.69
C SER A 75 15.72 29.09 4.71
N ILE A 76 14.99 27.97 4.69
CA ILE A 76 15.21 26.80 5.55
C ILE A 76 16.13 25.82 4.83
N VAL A 77 15.78 25.42 3.61
CA VAL A 77 16.51 24.36 2.89
C VAL A 77 17.81 24.84 2.27
N GLY A 78 17.96 26.14 2.02
CA GLY A 78 19.21 26.78 1.61
C GLY A 78 20.25 26.91 2.74
N ASP A 79 19.86 26.65 3.99
CA ASP A 79 20.75 26.68 5.15
C ASP A 79 21.05 25.24 5.61
N ALA A 80 22.33 24.86 5.53
CA ALA A 80 22.80 23.52 5.88
C ALA A 80 22.56 23.19 7.38
N ASN A 81 22.72 24.17 8.27
CA ASN A 81 22.53 23.97 9.72
C ASN A 81 21.05 23.74 10.03
N LYS A 82 20.16 24.56 9.46
CA LYS A 82 18.70 24.37 9.63
C LYS A 82 18.24 23.04 9.07
N THR A 83 18.76 22.67 7.90
CA THR A 83 18.45 21.41 7.23
C THR A 83 18.90 20.20 8.07
N GLN A 84 20.13 20.21 8.58
CA GLN A 84 20.62 19.17 9.48
C GLN A 84 19.81 19.10 10.78
N HIS A 85 19.39 20.25 11.31
CA HIS A 85 18.67 20.34 12.58
C HIS A 85 17.34 19.55 12.59
N TYR A 86 16.53 19.65 11.53
CA TYR A 86 15.27 18.90 11.44
C TYR A 86 15.44 17.50 10.84
N LYS A 87 16.37 17.29 9.89
CA LYS A 87 16.57 15.97 9.27
C LYS A 87 17.14 14.94 10.24
N SER A 88 18.08 15.34 11.11
CA SER A 88 18.64 14.47 12.16
C SER A 88 17.62 14.02 13.21
N ALA A 89 16.46 14.65 13.30
CA ALA A 89 15.38 14.29 14.23
C ALA A 89 14.37 13.28 13.65
N ARG A 90 14.57 12.79 12.41
CA ARG A 90 13.71 11.76 11.81
C ARG A 90 13.84 10.45 12.59
N GLY A 91 12.71 9.87 13.00
CA GLY A 91 12.67 8.65 13.82
C GLY A 91 12.84 8.87 15.33
N LEU A 92 13.10 10.09 15.80
CA LEU A 92 13.42 10.38 17.21
C LEU A 92 12.27 11.07 17.98
N GLY A 93 11.01 10.83 17.60
CA GLY A 93 9.84 11.44 18.26
C GLY A 93 9.69 12.96 18.04
N GLY A 94 8.87 13.63 18.85
CA GLY A 94 8.64 15.08 18.73
C GLY A 94 7.72 15.47 17.56
N MET A 95 6.73 14.64 17.22
CA MET A 95 5.64 15.04 16.33
C MET A 95 4.66 15.92 17.10
N VAL A 96 4.25 17.02 16.51
CA VAL A 96 3.25 17.93 17.07
C VAL A 96 2.08 18.05 16.10
N ARG A 97 0.89 18.27 16.66
CA ARG A 97 -0.33 18.49 15.89
C ARG A 97 -0.19 19.78 15.06
N ALA A 98 -0.57 19.69 13.79
CA ALA A 98 -0.77 20.82 12.90
C ALA A 98 -2.25 20.89 12.47
N ASP A 99 -2.59 21.88 11.65
CA ASP A 99 -3.82 21.90 10.86
C ASP A 99 -3.51 21.60 9.39
N TRP A 100 -4.57 21.43 8.59
CA TRP A 100 -4.45 21.07 7.18
C TRP A 100 -3.89 22.22 6.35
N ASP A 101 -4.23 23.47 6.65
CA ASP A 101 -3.79 24.62 5.86
C ASP A 101 -2.28 24.83 6.00
N GLU A 102 -1.75 24.73 7.22
CA GLU A 102 -0.31 24.83 7.49
C GLU A 102 0.49 23.68 6.85
N ALA A 103 -0.04 22.46 6.90
CA ALA A 103 0.60 21.30 6.25
C ALA A 103 0.57 21.41 4.72
N ASN A 104 -0.57 21.80 4.14
CA ASN A 104 -0.73 21.92 2.70
C ASN A 104 0.12 23.06 2.13
N GLU A 105 0.17 24.23 2.80
CA GLU A 105 1.00 25.35 2.37
C GLU A 105 2.49 24.96 2.38
N MET A 106 2.96 24.30 3.45
CA MET A 106 4.35 23.84 3.54
C MET A 106 4.71 22.83 2.43
N ILE A 107 3.84 21.85 2.16
CA ILE A 107 4.05 20.85 1.10
C ILE A 107 4.06 21.50 -0.27
N ALA A 108 3.11 22.39 -0.56
CA ALA A 108 3.03 23.09 -1.83
C ALA A 108 4.26 24.00 -2.05
N ALA A 109 4.67 24.75 -1.03
CA ALA A 109 5.87 25.60 -1.09
C ALA A 109 7.14 24.79 -1.35
N ALA A 110 7.28 23.65 -0.67
CA ALA A 110 8.40 22.74 -0.89
C ALA A 110 8.42 22.19 -2.32
N ASN A 111 7.28 21.78 -2.85
CA ASN A 111 7.17 21.26 -4.22
C ASN A 111 7.46 22.34 -5.26
N VAL A 112 6.91 23.55 -5.12
CA VAL A 112 7.18 24.67 -6.04
C VAL A 112 8.65 25.05 -6.02
N TYR A 113 9.26 25.16 -4.83
CA TYR A 113 10.68 25.44 -4.70
C TYR A 113 11.53 24.35 -5.39
N THR A 114 11.28 23.08 -5.09
CA THR A 114 12.05 21.98 -5.66
C THR A 114 11.92 21.92 -7.18
N ALA A 115 10.70 22.02 -7.71
CA ALA A 115 10.47 22.01 -9.15
C ALA A 115 11.18 23.19 -9.84
N LYS A 116 11.11 24.39 -9.26
CA LYS A 116 11.72 25.60 -9.81
C LYS A 116 13.25 25.54 -9.80
N GLN A 117 13.86 25.05 -8.72
CA GLN A 117 15.32 25.09 -8.55
C GLN A 117 16.05 23.88 -9.13
N TYR A 118 15.43 22.70 -9.12
CA TYR A 118 16.10 21.44 -9.46
C TYR A 118 15.41 20.64 -10.56
N GLY A 119 14.21 21.04 -10.96
CA GLY A 119 13.36 20.29 -11.87
C GLY A 119 12.29 19.46 -11.14
N PRO A 120 11.14 19.20 -11.79
CA PRO A 120 10.00 18.55 -11.16
C PRO A 120 10.24 17.06 -10.85
N ASP A 121 11.15 16.41 -11.58
CA ASP A 121 11.53 15.00 -11.39
C ASP A 121 12.27 14.73 -10.07
N ARG A 122 12.68 15.77 -9.33
CA ARG A 122 13.18 15.68 -7.94
C ARG A 122 12.06 15.56 -6.90
N ILE A 123 10.81 15.60 -7.33
CA ILE A 123 9.62 15.33 -6.51
C ILE A 123 9.16 13.92 -6.81
N ILE A 124 9.22 13.04 -5.82
CA ILE A 124 9.01 11.60 -5.99
C ILE A 124 7.85 11.15 -5.11
N GLY A 125 6.98 10.29 -5.67
CA GLY A 125 5.97 9.56 -4.90
C GLY A 125 6.12 8.06 -5.06
N PHE A 126 5.95 7.36 -3.95
CA PHE A 126 5.88 5.90 -3.90
C PHE A 126 4.52 5.48 -3.36
N SER A 127 3.72 4.82 -4.20
CA SER A 127 2.44 4.24 -3.83
C SER A 127 2.29 2.93 -4.60
N PRO A 128 2.14 1.77 -3.94
CA PRO A 128 2.13 0.47 -4.60
C PRO A 128 0.70 -0.02 -4.90
N ILE A 129 0.61 -1.08 -5.72
CA ILE A 129 -0.57 -1.92 -5.97
C ILE A 129 -1.91 -1.15 -6.14
N PRO A 130 -2.15 -0.54 -7.32
CA PRO A 130 -3.39 0.18 -7.61
C PRO A 130 -4.65 -0.70 -7.53
N ALA A 131 -4.54 -2.01 -7.80
CA ALA A 131 -5.68 -2.93 -7.80
C ALA A 131 -6.43 -3.02 -6.46
N MET A 132 -5.75 -2.75 -5.33
CA MET A 132 -6.37 -2.80 -4.00
C MET A 132 -7.22 -1.56 -3.67
N SER A 133 -6.91 -0.41 -4.28
CA SER A 133 -7.62 0.87 -4.03
C SER A 133 -7.33 1.90 -5.14
N MET A 134 -7.92 1.69 -6.32
CA MET A 134 -7.57 2.39 -7.57
C MET A 134 -7.56 3.92 -7.44
N VAL A 135 -8.61 4.50 -6.85
CA VAL A 135 -8.72 5.96 -6.74
C VAL A 135 -7.76 6.52 -5.69
N SER A 136 -7.52 5.79 -4.60
CA SER A 136 -6.54 6.17 -3.58
C SER A 136 -5.13 6.22 -4.16
N TYR A 137 -4.76 5.24 -4.99
CA TYR A 137 -3.52 5.26 -5.77
C TYR A 137 -3.49 6.43 -6.78
N ALA A 138 -4.60 6.63 -7.51
CA ALA A 138 -4.71 7.64 -8.55
C ALA A 138 -4.57 9.07 -8.01
N ALA A 139 -4.99 9.32 -6.77
CA ALA A 139 -4.93 10.65 -6.16
C ALA A 139 -3.51 11.23 -6.14
N GLY A 140 -2.54 10.48 -5.63
CA GLY A 140 -1.14 10.90 -5.56
C GLY A 140 -0.42 10.85 -6.90
N SER A 141 -0.62 9.77 -7.67
CA SER A 141 0.00 9.62 -8.99
C SER A 141 -0.46 10.70 -9.97
N ARG A 142 -1.76 11.01 -10.03
CA ARG A 142 -2.27 12.12 -10.86
C ARG A 142 -1.67 13.46 -10.47
N TYR A 143 -1.59 13.78 -9.18
CA TYR A 143 -0.97 15.02 -8.71
C TYR A 143 0.48 15.14 -9.21
N LEU A 144 1.28 14.09 -9.00
CA LEU A 144 2.69 14.05 -9.39
C LEU A 144 2.85 14.15 -10.91
N SER A 145 2.11 13.36 -11.68
CA SER A 145 2.18 13.40 -13.14
C SER A 145 1.82 14.77 -13.71
N LEU A 146 0.84 15.48 -13.12
CA LEU A 146 0.46 16.83 -13.54
C LEU A 146 1.57 17.87 -13.32
N ILE A 147 2.34 17.74 -12.24
CA ILE A 147 3.46 18.65 -11.94
C ILE A 147 4.79 18.20 -12.55
N GLY A 148 4.83 17.05 -13.24
CA GLY A 148 6.05 16.46 -13.82
C GLY A 148 6.92 15.67 -12.82
N GLY A 149 6.37 15.29 -11.67
CA GLY A 149 7.05 14.47 -10.66
C GLY A 149 7.13 12.99 -11.05
N THR A 150 7.99 12.24 -10.34
CA THR A 150 8.28 10.84 -10.62
C THR A 150 7.37 9.91 -9.83
N CYS A 151 6.62 9.05 -10.53
CA CYS A 151 5.89 7.92 -9.94
C CYS A 151 6.76 6.67 -9.95
N MET A 152 7.12 6.18 -8.76
CA MET A 152 7.97 4.99 -8.62
C MET A 152 7.22 3.70 -8.95
N SER A 153 7.93 2.72 -9.53
CA SER A 153 7.42 1.35 -9.71
C SER A 153 7.35 0.59 -8.38
N PHE A 154 6.63 -0.54 -8.38
CA PHE A 154 6.46 -1.38 -7.19
C PHE A 154 6.63 -2.88 -7.45
N TYR A 155 6.22 -3.39 -8.62
CA TYR A 155 6.13 -4.84 -8.86
C TYR A 155 7.51 -5.50 -9.03
N ASP A 156 8.39 -4.83 -9.76
CA ASP A 156 9.83 -5.10 -9.85
C ASP A 156 10.53 -4.92 -8.50
N TRP A 157 10.23 -3.83 -7.79
CA TRP A 157 10.84 -3.51 -6.50
C TRP A 157 10.53 -4.53 -5.41
N TYR A 158 9.29 -5.04 -5.35
CA TYR A 158 8.89 -6.07 -4.39
C TYR A 158 9.40 -7.46 -4.75
N CYS A 159 10.02 -7.64 -5.92
CA CYS A 159 10.36 -8.95 -6.47
C CYS A 159 9.11 -9.83 -6.68
N ASP A 160 7.94 -9.20 -6.83
CA ASP A 160 6.70 -9.89 -7.20
C ASP A 160 6.63 -10.12 -8.72
N LEU A 161 7.32 -9.30 -9.52
CA LEU A 161 7.54 -9.51 -10.94
C LEU A 161 8.48 -10.70 -11.16
N PRO A 162 8.01 -11.82 -11.75
CA PRO A 162 8.90 -12.89 -12.17
C PRO A 162 9.52 -12.51 -13.53
N PRO A 163 10.82 -12.18 -13.63
CA PRO A 163 11.40 -11.74 -14.91
C PRO A 163 11.30 -12.80 -16.01
N SER A 164 11.11 -14.07 -15.64
CA SER A 164 10.84 -15.17 -16.57
C SER A 164 9.54 -14.97 -17.36
N SER A 165 8.51 -14.33 -16.82
CA SER A 165 7.25 -14.12 -17.55
C SER A 165 7.43 -13.22 -18.78
N PRO A 166 8.02 -12.00 -18.65
CA PRO A 166 8.36 -11.20 -19.82
C PRO A 166 9.35 -11.88 -20.78
N GLN A 167 10.31 -12.65 -20.26
CA GLN A 167 11.30 -13.36 -21.10
C GLN A 167 10.67 -14.44 -21.98
N VAL A 168 9.67 -15.17 -21.47
CA VAL A 168 9.05 -16.30 -22.17
C VAL A 168 7.85 -15.87 -23.00
N TRP A 169 7.03 -14.97 -22.46
CA TRP A 169 5.71 -14.64 -23.04
C TRP A 169 5.56 -13.17 -23.45
N GLY A 170 6.51 -12.29 -23.12
CA GLY A 170 6.35 -10.86 -23.34
C GLY A 170 5.23 -10.23 -22.50
N GLU A 171 4.80 -10.90 -21.43
CA GLU A 171 3.72 -10.49 -20.54
C GLU A 171 4.27 -10.18 -19.14
N GLN A 172 3.75 -9.15 -18.47
CA GLN A 172 4.18 -8.79 -17.12
C GLN A 172 3.90 -9.95 -16.16
N THR A 173 2.63 -10.30 -16.01
CA THR A 173 2.12 -11.47 -15.28
C THR A 173 0.65 -11.65 -15.64
N ASP A 174 0.29 -12.81 -16.18
CA ASP A 174 -1.10 -13.27 -16.26
C ASP A 174 -1.16 -14.72 -15.77
N VAL A 175 -2.15 -15.05 -14.95
CA VAL A 175 -2.23 -16.33 -14.22
C VAL A 175 -3.69 -16.82 -14.13
N PRO A 176 -3.92 -18.15 -14.06
CA PRO A 176 -5.26 -18.68 -13.87
C PRO A 176 -5.86 -18.27 -12.53
N GLU A 177 -7.17 -18.03 -12.51
CA GLU A 177 -7.93 -17.74 -11.30
C GLU A 177 -7.98 -18.94 -10.34
N SER A 178 -8.33 -18.70 -9.07
CA SER A 178 -8.39 -19.77 -8.06
C SER A 178 -9.47 -20.81 -8.35
N ALA A 179 -10.59 -20.42 -8.96
CA ALA A 179 -11.61 -21.34 -9.41
C ALA A 179 -11.09 -22.35 -10.45
N ASP A 180 -10.11 -21.96 -11.26
CA ASP A 180 -9.53 -22.84 -12.27
C ASP A 180 -8.65 -23.93 -11.67
N TRP A 181 -8.19 -23.78 -10.43
CA TRP A 181 -7.49 -24.85 -9.71
C TRP A 181 -8.39 -26.10 -9.60
N TYR A 182 -9.72 -25.91 -9.52
CA TYR A 182 -10.70 -27.00 -9.44
C TYR A 182 -10.86 -27.80 -10.76
N ASN A 183 -10.36 -27.25 -11.87
CA ASN A 183 -10.35 -27.92 -13.18
C ASN A 183 -9.11 -28.81 -13.36
N SER A 184 -8.05 -28.61 -12.56
CA SER A 184 -6.83 -29.42 -12.65
C SER A 184 -6.98 -30.77 -11.94
N SER A 185 -6.43 -31.84 -12.52
CA SER A 185 -6.30 -33.18 -11.92
C SER A 185 -4.97 -33.42 -11.21
N TYR A 186 -4.02 -32.48 -11.33
CA TYR A 186 -2.72 -32.54 -10.64
C TYR A 186 -2.21 -31.13 -10.32
N ILE A 187 -1.86 -30.87 -9.06
CA ILE A 187 -1.39 -29.55 -8.61
C ILE A 187 -0.12 -29.71 -7.76
N MET A 188 0.89 -28.89 -8.06
CA MET A 188 2.09 -28.76 -7.25
C MET A 188 2.15 -27.38 -6.62
N ALA A 189 2.06 -27.30 -5.30
CA ALA A 189 2.28 -26.09 -4.53
C ALA A 189 3.78 -25.95 -4.23
N TRP A 190 4.51 -25.24 -5.09
CA TRP A 190 5.97 -25.08 -4.97
C TRP A 190 6.31 -23.69 -4.43
N GLY A 191 6.89 -23.63 -3.22
CA GLY A 191 7.26 -22.36 -2.60
C GLY A 191 6.07 -21.42 -2.34
N SER A 192 4.84 -21.95 -2.32
CA SER A 192 3.61 -21.18 -2.17
C SER A 192 2.84 -21.66 -0.96
N ASN A 193 2.85 -20.87 0.13
CA ASN A 193 2.11 -21.21 1.34
C ASN A 193 0.61 -20.85 1.21
N VAL A 194 -0.14 -21.67 0.47
CA VAL A 194 -1.53 -21.40 0.05
C VAL A 194 -2.47 -21.08 1.24
N PRO A 195 -2.55 -21.88 2.33
CA PRO A 195 -3.48 -21.61 3.42
C PRO A 195 -3.19 -20.28 4.14
N GLN A 196 -1.91 -19.93 4.28
CA GLN A 196 -1.49 -18.74 5.00
C GLN A 196 -1.59 -17.46 4.14
N THR A 197 -1.10 -17.52 2.90
CA THR A 197 -0.94 -16.35 2.05
C THR A 197 -2.11 -16.14 1.09
N ARG A 198 -2.82 -17.22 0.72
CA ARG A 198 -4.01 -17.25 -0.16
C ARG A 198 -5.24 -17.81 0.59
N THR A 199 -5.33 -17.53 1.89
CA THR A 199 -6.41 -17.97 2.78
C THR A 199 -7.82 -17.95 2.17
N PRO A 200 -8.30 -16.85 1.53
CA PRO A 200 -9.65 -16.81 0.98
C PRO A 200 -9.88 -17.72 -0.22
N ASP A 201 -8.82 -18.21 -0.87
CA ASP A 201 -8.85 -19.05 -2.07
C ASP A 201 -8.44 -20.50 -1.77
N ALA A 202 -7.92 -20.78 -0.57
CA ALA A 202 -7.38 -22.08 -0.19
C ALA A 202 -8.41 -23.22 -0.29
N HIS A 203 -9.71 -22.89 -0.17
CA HIS A 203 -10.77 -23.89 -0.26
C HIS A 203 -10.81 -24.59 -1.64
N PHE A 204 -10.52 -23.88 -2.74
CA PHE A 204 -10.43 -24.51 -4.07
C PHE A 204 -9.35 -25.59 -4.13
N PHE A 205 -8.20 -25.34 -3.48
CA PHE A 205 -7.09 -26.31 -3.41
C PHE A 205 -7.43 -27.52 -2.53
N THR A 206 -8.14 -27.31 -1.42
CA THR A 206 -8.54 -28.42 -0.54
C THR A 206 -9.68 -29.25 -1.11
N GLU A 207 -10.67 -28.60 -1.72
CA GLU A 207 -11.89 -29.25 -2.21
C GLU A 207 -11.65 -30.01 -3.51
N VAL A 208 -10.74 -29.54 -4.37
CA VAL A 208 -10.44 -30.27 -5.62
C VAL A 208 -9.85 -31.67 -5.35
N ARG A 209 -9.23 -31.88 -4.18
CA ARG A 209 -8.74 -33.21 -3.76
C ARG A 209 -9.89 -34.22 -3.64
N TYR A 210 -11.10 -33.79 -3.28
CA TYR A 210 -12.28 -34.66 -3.25
C TYR A 210 -12.75 -35.08 -4.66
N LYS A 211 -12.35 -34.34 -5.70
CA LYS A 211 -12.54 -34.70 -7.12
C LYS A 211 -11.47 -35.69 -7.62
N GLY A 212 -10.57 -36.14 -6.74
CA GLY A 212 -9.49 -37.09 -7.05
C GLY A 212 -8.19 -36.42 -7.50
N THR A 213 -8.10 -35.09 -7.45
CA THR A 213 -6.89 -34.35 -7.82
C THR A 213 -5.76 -34.62 -6.85
N LYS A 214 -4.59 -34.98 -7.38
CA LYS A 214 -3.39 -35.18 -6.57
C LYS A 214 -2.69 -33.84 -6.31
N THR A 215 -2.34 -33.61 -5.05
CA THR A 215 -1.56 -32.45 -4.60
C THR A 215 -0.14 -32.87 -4.22
N VAL A 216 0.82 -31.97 -4.40
CA VAL A 216 2.19 -32.10 -3.90
C VAL A 216 2.63 -30.75 -3.34
N SER A 217 3.16 -30.74 -2.13
CA SER A 217 3.79 -29.56 -1.54
C SER A 217 5.32 -29.65 -1.65
N VAL A 218 5.96 -28.57 -2.09
CA VAL A 218 7.43 -28.46 -2.16
C VAL A 218 7.87 -27.21 -1.40
N THR A 219 8.23 -27.40 -0.15
CA THR A 219 8.74 -26.36 0.77
C THR A 219 9.97 -26.86 1.52
N PRO A 220 10.95 -25.99 1.83
CA PRO A 220 12.14 -26.39 2.59
C PRO A 220 11.82 -26.69 4.07
N ASP A 221 10.76 -26.08 4.60
CA ASP A 221 10.20 -26.29 5.93
C ASP A 221 8.87 -27.05 5.86
N TYR A 222 8.37 -27.52 7.02
CA TYR A 222 7.04 -28.12 7.15
C TYR A 222 5.99 -27.01 7.27
N SER A 223 5.65 -26.41 6.13
CA SER A 223 4.71 -25.29 6.04
C SER A 223 3.25 -25.71 6.25
N GLU A 224 2.33 -24.73 6.29
CA GLU A 224 0.89 -25.00 6.46
C GLU A 224 0.26 -25.68 5.24
N VAL A 225 0.93 -25.73 4.09
CA VAL A 225 0.41 -26.31 2.85
C VAL A 225 0.21 -27.82 3.00
N PRO A 226 -1.01 -28.34 2.77
CA PRO A 226 -1.26 -29.77 2.85
C PRO A 226 -0.58 -30.50 1.69
N SER A 227 -0.06 -31.70 1.99
CA SER A 227 0.37 -32.67 0.98
C SER A 227 -0.80 -33.34 0.27
#